data_AF-A0A9C8K9V7-F1
#
_entry.id   AF-A0A9C8K9V7-F1
#
_cell.length_a   1.000
_cell.length_b   1.000
_cell.length_c   1.000
_cell.angle_alpha   90.00
_cell.angle_beta   90.00
_cell.angle_gamma   90.00
#
_symmetry.space_group_name_H-M   'P 1'
#
loop_
_entity.id
_entity.type
_entity.pdbx_description
1 polymer ?
#
loop_
_entity_poly.entity_id
_entity_poly.type
_entity_poly.pdbx_seq_one_letter_code
_entity_poly.pdbx_strand_id
1 'polypeptide(L)'
;MKVKYYLGMLGVIIALSSCEVDNYEEPNAFLTGRIVYQGEPILVGQSEVNFELYQSGFGKDGPISVLVAPDGTFSSRLFAGEYRLALLDGQGPFRKLQDSIPISLPDSGTSLDVEVAPYYMVRNSQFTKNADAITATAQIEKILTGDQGTDVEKVTLFLNKTQIVSNNGDRNIAQADADVTDISNISVSVEIPNIQPAQNYIFARIGVKMVNVEDWIFSPVEKIDF
;
A
#
# COMPACT_ATOMS: atom_id res chain seq x y z
N MET A 1 31.54 58.93 27.05
CA MET A 1 30.12 58.67 27.42
C MET A 1 29.21 58.38 26.22
N LYS A 2 29.29 59.13 25.10
CA LYS A 2 28.37 58.98 23.95
C LYS A 2 28.37 57.60 23.26
N VAL A 3 29.52 56.93 23.14
CA VAL A 3 29.66 55.59 22.51
C VAL A 3 28.90 54.48 23.24
N LYS A 4 28.79 54.55 24.59
CA LYS A 4 28.06 53.55 25.39
C LYS A 4 26.55 53.60 25.14
N TYR A 5 26.01 54.78 24.84
CA TYR A 5 24.59 54.95 24.48
C TYR A 5 24.30 54.43 23.08
N TYR A 6 25.22 54.61 22.12
CA TYR A 6 25.08 54.05 20.78
C TYR A 6 25.17 52.51 20.77
N LEU A 7 26.05 51.90 21.57
CA LEU A 7 26.11 50.44 21.74
C LEU A 7 24.86 49.88 22.44
N GLY A 8 24.36 50.57 23.46
CA GLY A 8 23.11 50.19 24.13
C GLY A 8 21.89 50.27 23.19
N MET A 9 21.82 51.32 22.38
CA MET A 9 20.76 51.51 21.38
C MET A 9 20.84 50.46 20.26
N LEU A 10 22.05 50.12 19.79
CA LEU A 10 22.26 49.07 18.80
C LEU A 10 21.86 47.68 19.35
N GLY A 11 22.15 47.39 20.63
CA GLY A 11 21.74 46.14 21.28
C GLY A 11 20.22 46.00 21.41
N VAL A 12 19.50 47.09 21.68
CA VAL A 12 18.03 47.10 21.74
C VAL A 12 17.41 46.93 20.35
N ILE A 13 18.00 47.51 19.30
CA ILE A 13 17.55 47.32 17.92
C ILE A 13 17.74 45.86 17.47
N ILE A 14 18.87 45.23 17.82
CA ILE A 14 19.13 43.81 17.51
C ILE A 14 18.16 42.88 18.26
N ALA A 15 17.87 43.16 19.53
CA ALA A 15 16.94 42.39 20.35
C ALA A 15 15.47 42.54 19.93
N LEU A 16 15.10 43.67 19.30
CA LEU A 16 13.75 43.89 18.73
C LEU A 16 13.64 43.41 17.28
N SER A 17 14.75 43.11 16.60
CA SER A 17 14.79 42.54 15.26
C SER A 17 14.88 41.01 15.22
N SER A 18 14.79 40.32 16.36
CA SER A 18 14.57 38.86 16.38
C SER A 18 13.09 38.54 16.11
N CYS A 19 12.59 39.02 14.97
CA CYS A 19 11.34 38.56 14.39
C CYS A 19 11.55 37.14 13.89
N GLU A 20 10.76 36.20 14.42
CA GLU A 20 10.40 34.89 13.87
C GLU A 20 11.29 34.40 12.72
N VAL A 21 12.38 33.72 13.06
CA VAL A 21 13.18 32.97 12.08
C VAL A 21 12.97 31.50 12.36
N ASP A 22 11.72 31.00 12.27
CA ASP A 22 11.42 29.56 12.03
C ASP A 22 9.92 29.25 11.91
N ASN A 23 9.21 29.82 10.93
CA ASN A 23 7.80 29.48 10.70
C ASN A 23 7.53 29.21 9.23
N TYR A 24 8.21 28.20 8.69
CA TYR A 24 7.60 27.46 7.60
C TYR A 24 6.45 26.65 8.22
N GLU A 25 5.22 26.90 7.77
CA GLU A 25 4.08 26.10 8.23
C GLU A 25 4.33 24.62 7.94
N GLU A 26 3.85 23.73 8.81
CA GLU A 26 3.93 22.30 8.53
C GLU A 26 3.02 21.94 7.35
N PRO A 27 3.34 20.90 6.56
CA PRO A 27 2.44 20.44 5.50
C PRO A 27 1.08 20.12 6.10
N ASN A 28 -0.02 20.53 5.49
CA ASN A 28 -1.38 20.36 6.05
C ASN A 28 -2.36 19.70 5.05
N ALA A 29 -2.00 19.61 3.78
CA ALA A 29 -2.83 19.02 2.75
C ALA A 29 -2.68 17.50 2.72
N PHE A 30 -3.79 16.77 2.72
CA PHE A 30 -3.78 15.33 2.57
C PHE A 30 -4.02 14.96 1.11
N LEU A 31 -3.10 14.18 0.53
CA LEU A 31 -3.36 13.41 -0.66
C LEU A 31 -3.79 12.00 -0.23
N THR A 32 -5.02 11.62 -0.52
CA THR A 32 -5.56 10.28 -0.27
C THR A 32 -5.97 9.61 -1.56
N GLY A 33 -6.13 8.29 -1.53
CA GLY A 33 -6.58 7.60 -2.71
C GLY A 33 -6.50 6.09 -2.60
N ARG A 34 -6.75 5.45 -3.74
CA ARG A 34 -6.62 4.00 -3.91
C ARG A 34 -5.95 3.67 -5.22
N ILE A 35 -5.18 2.60 -5.23
CA ILE A 35 -4.79 1.95 -6.49
C ILE A 35 -5.93 1.02 -6.89
N VAL A 36 -6.48 1.18 -8.10
CA VAL A 36 -7.70 0.49 -8.53
C VAL A 36 -7.58 -0.10 -9.93
N TYR A 37 -8.43 -1.09 -10.21
CA TYR A 37 -8.76 -1.56 -11.55
C TYR A 37 -10.28 -1.57 -11.70
N GLN A 38 -10.79 -0.80 -12.67
CA GLN A 38 -12.20 -0.59 -12.92
C GLN A 38 -12.98 -0.16 -11.66
N GLY A 39 -12.35 0.67 -10.83
CA GLY A 39 -12.90 1.15 -9.55
C GLY A 39 -12.79 0.17 -8.37
N GLU A 40 -12.29 -1.05 -8.57
CA GLU A 40 -12.04 -2.00 -7.51
C GLU A 40 -10.59 -1.90 -6.99
N PRO A 41 -10.37 -1.84 -5.67
CA PRO A 41 -9.02 -1.70 -5.12
C PRO A 41 -8.12 -2.91 -5.40
N ILE A 42 -6.85 -2.63 -5.67
CA ILE A 42 -5.82 -3.65 -5.79
C ILE A 42 -5.26 -3.99 -4.41
N LEU A 43 -5.53 -5.21 -3.96
CA LEU A 43 -5.16 -5.67 -2.64
C LEU A 43 -3.76 -6.27 -2.64
N VAL A 44 -2.86 -5.69 -1.84
CA VAL A 44 -1.42 -5.99 -1.83
C VAL A 44 -0.97 -6.46 -0.45
N GLY A 45 0.30 -6.86 -0.35
CA GLY A 45 0.91 -7.14 0.94
C GLY A 45 1.34 -5.86 1.67
N GLN A 46 1.50 -5.98 2.99
CA GLN A 46 1.82 -4.82 3.82
C GLN A 46 3.22 -4.27 3.49
N SER A 47 3.30 -2.99 3.15
CA SER A 47 4.58 -2.32 2.86
C SER A 47 5.36 -2.94 1.69
N GLU A 48 4.65 -3.57 0.75
CA GLU A 48 5.24 -4.18 -0.46
C GLU A 48 5.15 -3.26 -1.67
N VAL A 49 4.15 -2.37 -1.71
CA VAL A 49 3.94 -1.48 -2.85
C VAL A 49 4.06 -0.02 -2.42
N ASN A 50 4.80 0.75 -3.20
CA ASN A 50 4.89 2.20 -3.07
C ASN A 50 4.87 2.88 -4.45
N PHE A 51 4.63 4.17 -4.44
CA PHE A 51 4.82 5.03 -5.61
C PHE A 51 5.58 6.29 -5.19
N GLU A 52 6.00 7.08 -6.17
CA GLU A 52 6.76 8.29 -5.92
C GLU A 52 5.97 9.52 -6.34
N LEU A 53 6.06 10.57 -5.52
CA LEU A 53 5.60 11.91 -5.85
C LEU A 53 6.80 12.81 -6.11
N TYR A 54 6.75 13.53 -7.23
CA TYR A 54 7.75 14.50 -7.62
C TYR A 54 7.16 15.89 -7.59
N GLN A 55 7.87 16.85 -7.01
CA GLN A 55 7.49 18.26 -6.99
C GLN A 55 8.62 19.08 -7.62
N SER A 56 8.30 19.86 -8.64
CA SER A 56 9.26 20.75 -9.29
C SER A 56 9.34 22.10 -8.57
N GLY A 57 10.47 22.80 -8.67
CA GLY A 57 10.60 24.21 -8.26
C GLY A 57 11.32 24.49 -6.93
N PHE A 58 11.71 23.46 -6.17
CA PHE A 58 12.37 23.61 -4.86
C PHE A 58 13.86 23.20 -4.84
N GLY A 59 14.49 23.04 -6.00
CA GLY A 59 15.91 22.64 -6.10
C GLY A 59 16.07 21.15 -6.41
N LYS A 60 16.68 20.35 -5.52
CA LYS A 60 16.92 18.92 -5.77
C LYS A 60 15.60 18.15 -5.90
N ASP A 61 15.42 17.48 -7.03
CA ASP A 61 14.28 16.60 -7.34
C ASP A 61 14.37 15.26 -6.57
N GLY A 62 14.19 15.30 -5.25
CA GLY A 62 14.04 14.09 -4.44
C GLY A 62 12.59 13.60 -4.46
N PRO A 63 12.31 12.32 -4.76
CA PRO A 63 10.95 11.80 -4.70
C PRO A 63 10.47 11.67 -3.25
N ILE A 64 9.17 11.86 -3.05
CA ILE A 64 8.47 11.48 -1.83
C ILE A 64 7.85 10.11 -2.06
N SER A 65 8.34 9.08 -1.35
CA SER A 65 7.80 7.73 -1.44
C SER A 65 6.52 7.62 -0.60
N VAL A 66 5.45 7.10 -1.21
CA VAL A 66 4.15 6.88 -0.58
C VAL A 66 3.81 5.40 -0.62
N LEU A 67 3.60 4.80 0.54
CA LEU A 67 3.24 3.39 0.69
C LEU A 67 1.76 3.16 0.42
N VAL A 68 1.46 2.03 -0.23
CA VAL A 68 0.11 1.51 -0.41
C VAL A 68 -0.19 0.53 0.72
N ALA A 69 -1.35 0.70 1.35
CA ALA A 69 -1.86 -0.19 2.38
C ALA A 69 -2.38 -1.50 1.77
N PRO A 70 -2.53 -2.59 2.57
CA PRO A 70 -2.98 -3.89 2.06
C PRO A 70 -4.35 -3.90 1.38
N ASP A 71 -5.19 -2.92 1.69
CA ASP A 71 -6.52 -2.71 1.11
C ASP A 71 -6.50 -1.85 -0.17
N GLY A 72 -5.32 -1.51 -0.68
CA GLY A 72 -5.10 -0.70 -1.86
C GLY A 72 -5.18 0.81 -1.61
N THR A 73 -5.48 1.25 -0.38
CA THR A 73 -5.53 2.68 -0.04
C THR A 73 -4.14 3.28 0.14
N PHE A 74 -4.01 4.59 -0.02
CA PHE A 74 -2.80 5.33 0.34
C PHE A 74 -3.15 6.69 0.92
N SER A 75 -2.24 7.25 1.70
CA SER A 75 -2.34 8.61 2.23
C SER A 75 -0.96 9.23 2.44
N SER A 76 -0.82 10.51 2.11
CA SER A 76 0.37 11.30 2.42
C SER A 76 -0.02 12.73 2.81
N ARG A 77 0.69 13.29 3.79
CA ARG A 77 0.53 14.68 4.25
C ARG A 77 1.61 15.53 3.61
N LEU A 78 1.21 16.51 2.80
CA LEU A 78 2.06 17.26 1.88
C LEU A 78 1.77 18.76 1.97
N PHE A 79 2.62 19.57 1.35
CA PHE A 79 2.32 20.97 1.08
C PHE A 79 1.35 21.08 -0.08
N ALA A 80 0.52 22.13 -0.10
CA ALA A 80 -0.23 22.44 -1.31
C ALA A 80 0.72 22.75 -2.47
N GLY A 81 0.34 22.35 -3.67
CA GLY A 81 1.13 22.57 -4.88
C GLY A 81 0.91 21.52 -5.95
N GLU A 82 1.75 21.60 -6.99
CA GLU A 82 1.70 20.71 -8.14
C GLU A 82 2.68 19.54 -7.95
N TYR A 83 2.15 18.34 -8.04
CA TYR A 83 2.89 17.09 -7.94
C TYR A 83 2.74 16.26 -9.21
N ARG A 84 3.68 15.34 -9.40
CA ARG A 84 3.60 14.29 -10.40
C ARG A 84 3.76 12.94 -9.71
N LEU A 85 2.71 12.12 -9.76
CA LEU A 85 2.74 10.74 -9.28
C LEU A 85 3.35 9.85 -10.35
N ALA A 86 4.31 9.00 -9.96
CA ALA A 86 4.94 8.00 -10.80
C ALA A 86 4.85 6.62 -10.13
N LEU A 87 4.26 5.67 -10.86
CA LEU A 87 4.31 4.25 -10.50
C LEU A 87 5.66 3.68 -10.95
N LEU A 88 6.34 2.98 -10.06
CA LEU A 88 7.66 2.40 -10.31
C LEU A 88 7.53 1.10 -11.10
N ASP A 89 8.45 0.86 -12.03
CA ASP A 89 8.47 -0.39 -12.78
C ASP A 89 8.84 -1.55 -11.86
N GLY A 90 8.02 -2.60 -11.87
CA GLY A 90 8.20 -3.77 -11.00
C GLY A 90 7.67 -3.59 -9.58
N GLN A 91 7.10 -2.43 -9.22
CA GLN A 91 6.52 -2.18 -7.90
C GLN A 91 5.01 -2.40 -7.94
N GLY A 92 4.58 -3.58 -7.52
CA GLY A 92 3.20 -4.02 -7.44
C GLY A 92 2.82 -5.12 -8.44
N PRO A 93 1.72 -5.84 -8.17
CA PRO A 93 1.24 -6.94 -9.00
C PRO A 93 0.47 -6.45 -10.25
N PHE A 94 0.89 -5.33 -10.83
CA PHE A 94 0.19 -4.65 -11.92
C PHE A 94 1.16 -3.91 -12.85
N ARG A 95 0.69 -3.60 -14.05
CA ARG A 95 1.35 -2.65 -14.96
C ARG A 95 0.73 -1.27 -14.81
N LYS A 96 1.58 -0.25 -14.83
CA LYS A 96 1.16 1.16 -14.93
C LYS A 96 0.51 1.43 -16.29
N LEU A 97 -0.55 2.23 -16.31
CA LEU A 97 -1.22 2.65 -17.54
C LEU A 97 -0.64 3.94 -18.12
N GLN A 98 0.04 4.72 -17.28
CA GLN A 98 0.63 6.00 -17.62
C GLN A 98 1.97 6.13 -16.88
N ASP A 99 2.95 6.79 -17.49
CA ASP A 99 4.26 7.02 -16.86
C ASP A 99 4.17 7.97 -15.67
N SER A 100 3.21 8.90 -15.72
CA SER A 100 2.94 9.77 -14.60
C SER A 100 1.58 10.44 -14.63
N ILE A 101 1.08 10.81 -13.45
CA ILE A 101 -0.21 11.47 -13.26
C ILE A 101 0.04 12.85 -12.60
N PRO A 102 -0.35 13.97 -13.26
CA PRO A 102 -0.27 15.28 -12.63
C PRO A 102 -1.33 15.42 -11.54
N ILE A 103 -0.95 16.03 -10.42
CA ILE A 103 -1.80 16.24 -9.25
C ILE A 103 -1.69 17.71 -8.84
N SER A 104 -2.80 18.42 -8.89
CA SER A 104 -2.93 19.73 -8.25
C SER A 104 -3.51 19.53 -6.85
N LEU A 105 -2.68 19.75 -5.82
CA LEU A 105 -3.04 19.54 -4.41
C LEU A 105 -3.35 20.89 -3.74
N PRO A 106 -4.62 21.21 -3.45
CA PRO A 106 -4.99 22.39 -2.67
C PRO A 106 -4.72 22.18 -1.17
N ASP A 107 -4.73 23.26 -0.39
CA ASP A 107 -4.59 23.20 1.07
C ASP A 107 -5.67 22.34 1.75
N SER A 108 -6.85 22.21 1.14
CA SER A 108 -7.93 21.34 1.63
C SER A 108 -7.66 19.84 1.46
N GLY A 109 -6.61 19.46 0.73
CA GLY A 109 -6.36 18.09 0.30
C GLY A 109 -7.18 17.67 -0.92
N THR A 110 -6.82 16.51 -1.48
CA THR A 110 -7.45 15.88 -2.65
C THR A 110 -7.48 14.37 -2.46
N SER A 111 -8.54 13.73 -2.99
CA SER A 111 -8.62 12.28 -3.12
C SER A 111 -8.61 11.87 -4.59
N LEU A 112 -7.81 10.86 -4.95
CA LEU A 112 -7.67 10.36 -6.32
C LEU A 112 -7.57 8.83 -6.34
N ASP A 113 -8.36 8.19 -7.22
CA ASP A 113 -8.14 6.79 -7.57
C ASP A 113 -7.13 6.70 -8.73
N VAL A 114 -6.14 5.82 -8.60
CA VAL A 114 -5.08 5.59 -9.58
C VAL A 114 -5.35 4.27 -10.29
N GLU A 115 -5.73 4.37 -11.57
CA GLU A 115 -6.06 3.21 -12.40
C GLU A 115 -4.79 2.46 -12.87
N VAL A 116 -4.76 1.14 -12.67
CA VAL A 116 -3.68 0.25 -13.08
C VAL A 116 -4.23 -1.00 -13.77
N ALA A 117 -3.37 -1.78 -14.45
CA ALA A 117 -3.75 -3.07 -15.02
C ALA A 117 -3.09 -4.22 -14.24
N PRO A 118 -3.79 -4.88 -13.30
CA PRO A 118 -3.25 -6.03 -12.58
C PRO A 118 -3.04 -7.22 -13.51
N TYR A 119 -2.12 -8.12 -13.18
CA TYR A 119 -1.96 -9.36 -13.95
C TYR A 119 -3.15 -10.30 -13.74
N TYR A 120 -3.60 -10.40 -12.49
CA TYR A 120 -4.68 -11.25 -12.04
C TYR A 120 -5.52 -10.52 -10.99
N MET A 121 -6.75 -10.97 -10.75
CA MET A 121 -7.59 -10.56 -9.63
C MET A 121 -8.11 -11.78 -8.88
N VAL A 122 -8.16 -11.73 -7.55
CA VAL A 122 -8.75 -12.80 -6.74
C VAL A 122 -10.24 -12.51 -6.54
N ARG A 123 -11.10 -13.35 -7.11
CA ARG A 123 -12.57 -13.19 -7.11
C ARG A 123 -13.24 -14.22 -6.23
N ASN A 124 -14.39 -13.85 -5.68
CA ASN A 124 -15.31 -14.75 -4.99
C ASN A 124 -14.60 -15.61 -3.91
N SER A 125 -13.64 -15.02 -3.20
CA SER A 125 -12.93 -15.73 -2.13
C SER A 125 -13.90 -16.04 -0.98
N GLN A 126 -13.95 -17.30 -0.56
CA GLN A 126 -14.74 -17.75 0.58
C GLN A 126 -13.84 -18.57 1.51
N PHE A 127 -14.08 -18.45 2.81
CA PHE A 127 -13.33 -19.18 3.82
C PHE A 127 -14.30 -19.89 4.76
N THR A 128 -14.02 -21.15 5.08
CA THR A 128 -14.89 -21.97 5.95
C THR A 128 -14.04 -22.77 6.91
N LYS A 129 -14.41 -22.74 8.19
CA LYS A 129 -13.83 -23.60 9.21
C LYS A 129 -14.43 -25.01 9.09
N ASN A 130 -13.58 -26.00 8.88
CA ASN A 130 -13.93 -27.41 8.82
C ASN A 130 -13.13 -28.18 9.88
N ALA A 131 -13.78 -28.53 10.99
CA ALA A 131 -13.12 -29.12 12.16
C ALA A 131 -11.92 -28.27 12.61
N ASP A 132 -10.69 -28.77 12.46
CA ASP A 132 -9.46 -28.11 12.88
C ASP A 132 -8.71 -27.43 11.72
N ALA A 133 -9.37 -27.19 10.59
CA ALA A 133 -8.78 -26.57 9.40
C ALA A 133 -9.63 -25.43 8.84
N ILE A 134 -8.97 -24.51 8.12
CA ILE A 134 -9.64 -23.53 7.27
C ILE A 134 -9.52 -24.00 5.82
N THR A 135 -10.66 -24.14 5.16
CA THR A 135 -10.74 -24.36 3.71
C THR A 135 -11.10 -23.05 3.04
N ALA A 136 -10.38 -22.71 1.97
CA ALA A 136 -10.64 -21.52 1.19
C ALA A 136 -10.87 -21.88 -0.28
N THR A 137 -11.83 -21.20 -0.91
CA THR A 137 -12.10 -21.28 -2.34
C THR A 137 -12.03 -19.90 -2.97
N ALA A 138 -11.60 -19.81 -4.23
CA ALA A 138 -11.57 -18.55 -4.98
C ALA A 138 -11.50 -18.82 -6.49
N GLN A 139 -11.69 -17.77 -7.27
CA GLN A 139 -11.46 -17.76 -8.72
C GLN A 139 -10.38 -16.74 -9.03
N ILE A 140 -9.31 -17.16 -9.71
CA ILE A 140 -8.22 -16.27 -10.11
C ILE A 140 -8.47 -15.81 -11.54
N GLU A 141 -8.99 -14.59 -11.67
CA GLU A 141 -9.31 -13.99 -12.96
C GLU A 141 -8.01 -13.46 -13.60
N LYS A 142 -7.68 -13.92 -14.81
CA LYS A 142 -6.56 -13.38 -15.59
C LYS A 142 -6.99 -12.10 -16.30
N ILE A 143 -6.32 -10.99 -15.99
CA ILE A 143 -6.66 -9.66 -16.55
C ILE A 143 -5.72 -9.31 -17.70
N LEU A 144 -4.41 -9.38 -17.49
CA LEU A 144 -3.43 -9.16 -18.55
C LEU A 144 -3.14 -10.46 -19.32
N THR A 145 -3.35 -10.42 -20.64
CA THR A 145 -3.19 -11.56 -21.55
C THR A 145 -2.12 -11.30 -22.62
N GLY A 146 -1.70 -12.35 -23.34
CA GLY A 146 -0.69 -12.27 -24.38
C GLY A 146 0.66 -11.81 -23.83
N ASP A 147 1.39 -11.01 -24.60
CA ASP A 147 2.76 -10.55 -24.26
C ASP A 147 2.83 -9.62 -23.02
N GLN A 148 1.69 -9.14 -22.56
CA GLN A 148 1.58 -8.31 -21.36
C GLN A 148 1.29 -9.14 -20.10
N GLY A 149 0.85 -10.38 -20.27
CA GLY A 149 0.53 -11.30 -19.18
C GLY A 149 1.76 -11.96 -18.57
N THR A 150 1.52 -12.72 -17.51
CA THR A 150 2.47 -13.64 -16.88
C THR A 150 1.68 -14.86 -16.41
N ASP A 151 2.35 -15.92 -16.01
CA ASP A 151 1.73 -17.13 -15.48
C ASP A 151 1.68 -17.11 -13.94
N VAL A 152 0.73 -17.85 -13.39
CA VAL A 152 0.65 -18.09 -11.94
C VAL A 152 1.79 -19.01 -11.53
N GLU A 153 2.60 -18.58 -10.57
CA GLU A 153 3.64 -19.40 -9.95
C GLU A 153 3.04 -20.25 -8.83
N LYS A 154 2.20 -19.64 -7.98
CA LYS A 154 1.52 -20.30 -6.86
C LYS A 154 0.31 -19.51 -6.39
N VAL A 155 -0.65 -20.23 -5.83
CA VAL A 155 -1.76 -19.66 -5.07
C VAL A 155 -1.68 -20.25 -3.66
N THR A 156 -1.69 -19.41 -2.65
CA THR A 156 -1.43 -19.82 -1.27
C THR A 156 -2.53 -19.28 -0.35
N LEU A 157 -3.05 -20.14 0.51
CA LEU A 157 -3.86 -19.73 1.66
C LEU A 157 -2.94 -19.44 2.84
N PHE A 158 -3.07 -18.24 3.40
CA PHE A 158 -2.34 -17.79 4.58
C PHE A 158 -3.29 -17.61 5.75
N LEU A 159 -2.87 -18.05 6.94
CA LEU A 159 -3.55 -17.77 8.20
C LEU A 159 -2.68 -16.92 9.13
N ASN A 160 -3.26 -15.97 9.86
CA ASN A 160 -2.57 -15.21 10.90
C ASN A 160 -3.47 -14.86 12.10
N LYS A 161 -2.84 -14.56 13.24
CA LYS A 161 -3.48 -14.07 14.48
C LYS A 161 -4.01 -12.64 14.39
N THR A 162 -3.57 -11.90 13.37
CA THR A 162 -3.87 -10.47 13.16
C THR A 162 -4.37 -10.24 11.74
N GLN A 163 -5.00 -9.09 11.50
CA GLN A 163 -5.47 -8.68 10.17
C GLN A 163 -4.35 -8.51 9.13
N ILE A 164 -3.09 -8.48 9.54
CA ILE A 164 -1.94 -8.39 8.62
C ILE A 164 -1.61 -9.81 8.16
N VAL A 165 -2.21 -10.23 7.05
CA VAL A 165 -2.02 -11.57 6.48
C VAL A 165 -1.32 -11.46 5.12
N SER A 166 -0.09 -11.98 5.02
CA SER A 166 0.65 -12.04 3.74
C SER A 166 1.78 -13.09 3.75
N ASN A 167 2.49 -13.20 2.63
CA ASN A 167 3.59 -14.14 2.37
C ASN A 167 4.91 -13.84 3.12
N ASN A 168 4.97 -12.78 3.92
CA ASN A 168 6.23 -12.24 4.44
C ASN A 168 6.42 -12.46 5.94
N GLY A 169 7.52 -13.12 6.32
CA GLY A 169 7.98 -13.27 7.71
C GLY A 169 6.90 -13.82 8.66
N ASP A 170 6.65 -13.11 9.76
CA ASP A 170 5.67 -13.45 10.80
C ASP A 170 4.22 -13.03 10.46
N ARG A 171 3.94 -12.65 9.20
CA ARG A 171 2.60 -12.25 8.75
C ARG A 171 1.71 -13.43 8.37
N ASN A 172 2.20 -14.64 8.59
CA ASN A 172 1.42 -15.86 8.60
C ASN A 172 1.98 -16.80 9.68
N ILE A 173 1.11 -17.63 10.24
CA ILE A 173 1.46 -18.68 11.22
C ILE A 173 1.22 -20.09 10.66
N ALA A 174 0.46 -20.18 9.56
CA ALA A 174 0.24 -21.38 8.78
C ALA A 174 -0.09 -20.99 7.35
N GLN A 175 0.29 -21.84 6.41
CA GLN A 175 0.01 -21.67 5.00
C GLN A 175 -0.08 -23.01 4.27
N ALA A 176 -0.81 -23.04 3.17
CA ALA A 176 -0.83 -24.17 2.24
C ALA A 176 -0.98 -23.66 0.80
N ASP A 177 -0.28 -24.32 -0.13
CA ASP A 177 -0.37 -24.01 -1.55
C ASP A 177 -1.52 -24.82 -2.19
N ALA A 178 -2.27 -24.16 -3.08
CA ALA A 178 -3.32 -24.77 -3.87
C ALA A 178 -2.76 -25.45 -5.12
N ASP A 179 -3.52 -26.40 -5.68
CA ASP A 179 -3.33 -26.83 -7.06
C ASP A 179 -3.76 -25.69 -8.00
N VAL A 180 -2.88 -25.30 -8.92
CA VAL A 180 -3.09 -24.22 -9.88
C VAL A 180 -3.39 -24.72 -11.30
N THR A 181 -3.68 -26.02 -11.45
CA THR A 181 -4.07 -26.62 -12.75
C THR A 181 -5.35 -25.99 -13.31
N ASP A 182 -6.32 -25.64 -12.44
CA ASP A 182 -7.50 -24.85 -12.79
C ASP A 182 -7.61 -23.61 -11.90
N ILE A 183 -7.01 -22.52 -12.37
CA ILE A 183 -7.00 -21.24 -11.67
C ILE A 183 -8.39 -20.60 -11.52
N SER A 184 -9.41 -21.08 -12.25
CA SER A 184 -10.78 -20.57 -12.12
C SER A 184 -11.53 -21.22 -10.94
N ASN A 185 -11.00 -22.32 -10.39
CA ASN A 185 -11.63 -23.11 -9.34
C ASN A 185 -10.61 -23.51 -8.27
N ILE A 186 -10.03 -22.52 -7.58
CA ILE A 186 -9.08 -22.78 -6.50
C ILE A 186 -9.81 -23.34 -5.28
N SER A 187 -9.23 -24.39 -4.70
CA SER A 187 -9.61 -24.94 -3.40
C SER A 187 -8.36 -25.38 -2.65
N VAL A 188 -8.21 -24.92 -1.41
CA VAL A 188 -7.06 -25.23 -0.57
C VAL A 188 -7.47 -25.28 0.89
N SER A 189 -6.85 -26.15 1.68
CA SER A 189 -7.12 -26.29 3.11
C SER A 189 -5.82 -26.29 3.90
N VAL A 190 -5.83 -25.61 5.04
CA VAL A 190 -4.70 -25.57 5.97
C VAL A 190 -5.19 -25.77 7.40
N GLU A 191 -4.48 -26.60 8.16
CA GLU A 191 -4.78 -26.85 9.57
C GLU A 191 -4.55 -25.56 10.40
N ILE A 192 -5.42 -25.33 11.37
CA ILE A 192 -5.28 -24.23 12.32
C ILE A 192 -4.18 -24.64 13.31
N PRO A 193 -3.04 -23.94 13.35
CA PRO A 193 -1.97 -24.25 14.29
C PRO A 193 -2.39 -23.88 15.71
N ASN A 194 -1.65 -24.38 16.72
CA ASN A 194 -1.85 -23.93 18.09
C ASN A 194 -1.59 -22.43 18.21
N ILE A 195 -2.62 -21.66 18.60
CA ILE A 195 -2.55 -20.20 18.68
C ILE A 195 -2.18 -19.77 20.10
N GLN A 196 -1.08 -19.03 20.24
CA GLN A 196 -0.67 -18.42 21.51
C GLN A 196 -0.46 -16.90 21.36
N PRO A 197 -1.05 -16.06 22.24
CA PRO A 197 -2.06 -16.39 23.26
C PRO A 197 -3.33 -16.98 22.62
N ALA A 198 -4.08 -17.78 23.38
CA ALA A 198 -5.29 -18.43 22.87
C ALA A 198 -6.28 -17.41 22.30
N GLN A 199 -6.77 -17.69 21.08
CA GLN A 199 -7.77 -16.92 20.37
C GLN A 199 -8.86 -17.87 19.88
N ASN A 200 -10.11 -17.40 19.84
CA ASN A 200 -11.26 -18.09 19.27
C ASN A 200 -11.56 -17.63 17.83
N TYR A 201 -10.54 -17.09 17.16
CA TYR A 201 -10.63 -16.64 15.79
C TYR A 201 -9.26 -16.68 15.12
N ILE A 202 -9.27 -16.65 13.79
CA ILE A 202 -8.08 -16.49 12.96
C ILE A 202 -8.41 -15.65 11.73
N PHE A 203 -7.41 -14.95 11.19
CA PHE A 203 -7.56 -14.22 9.93
C PHE A 203 -7.02 -15.08 8.78
N ALA A 204 -7.74 -15.12 7.68
CA ALA A 204 -7.38 -15.86 6.48
C ALA A 204 -7.31 -14.93 5.27
N ARG A 205 -6.42 -15.25 4.33
CA ARG A 205 -6.26 -14.53 3.07
C ARG A 205 -5.68 -15.45 2.00
N ILE A 206 -6.18 -15.35 0.77
CA ILE A 206 -5.57 -16.01 -0.40
C ILE A 206 -4.63 -15.00 -1.06
N GLY A 207 -3.41 -15.45 -1.39
CA GLY A 207 -2.47 -14.70 -2.22
C GLY A 207 -2.12 -15.45 -3.49
N VAL A 208 -1.87 -14.70 -4.56
CA VAL A 208 -1.41 -15.20 -5.86
C VAL A 208 -0.04 -14.61 -6.15
N LYS A 209 0.93 -15.49 -6.39
CA LYS A 209 2.26 -15.13 -6.88
C LYS A 209 2.31 -15.39 -8.37
N MET A 210 2.88 -14.43 -9.09
CA MET A 210 3.13 -14.56 -10.52
C MET A 210 4.61 -14.77 -10.80
N VAL A 211 4.89 -15.47 -11.90
CA VAL A 211 6.26 -15.66 -12.39
C VAL A 211 6.88 -14.30 -12.71
N ASN A 212 8.09 -14.06 -12.20
CA ASN A 212 8.88 -12.84 -12.41
C ASN A 212 8.21 -11.52 -11.97
N VAL A 213 7.21 -11.57 -11.09
CA VAL A 213 6.63 -10.38 -10.44
C VAL A 213 6.93 -10.50 -8.96
N GLU A 214 7.59 -9.51 -8.35
CA GLU A 214 8.00 -9.57 -6.94
C GLU A 214 6.79 -9.59 -6.00
N ASP A 215 5.87 -8.66 -6.19
CA ASP A 215 4.72 -8.47 -5.32
C ASP A 215 3.57 -9.40 -5.66
N TRP A 216 2.84 -9.80 -4.62
CA TRP A 216 1.68 -10.67 -4.72
C TRP A 216 0.40 -9.84 -4.82
N ILE A 217 -0.63 -10.41 -5.44
CA ILE A 217 -1.99 -9.90 -5.30
C ILE A 217 -2.79 -10.79 -4.36
N PHE A 218 -3.72 -10.21 -3.62
CA PHE A 218 -4.45 -10.92 -2.58
C PHE A 218 -5.97 -10.77 -2.68
N SER A 219 -6.69 -11.66 -1.99
CA SER A 219 -8.08 -11.47 -1.61
C SER A 219 -8.23 -10.44 -0.48
N PRO A 220 -9.45 -10.01 -0.15
CA PRO A 220 -9.74 -9.42 1.16
C PRO A 220 -9.30 -10.36 2.29
N VAL A 221 -8.96 -9.78 3.43
CA VAL A 221 -8.72 -10.53 4.67
C VAL A 221 -10.07 -10.83 5.31
N GLU A 222 -10.29 -12.08 5.69
CA GLU A 222 -11.49 -12.51 6.41
C GLU A 222 -11.14 -12.97 7.82
N LYS A 223 -11.90 -12.49 8.81
CA LYS A 223 -11.83 -12.99 10.18
C LYS A 223 -12.80 -14.15 10.33
N ILE A 224 -12.30 -15.29 10.78
CA ILE A 224 -13.08 -16.51 10.96
C ILE A 224 -13.11 -16.83 12.45
N ASP A 225 -14.29 -16.78 13.05
CA ASP A 225 -14.52 -17.16 14.45
C ASP A 225 -14.77 -18.69 14.55
N PHE A 226 -14.41 -19.29 15.69
CA PHE A 226 -14.51 -20.74 15.88
C PHE A 226 -14.79 -21.23 17.29
#